data_AF-A0A1F3VFW3-F1
#
_entry.id   AF-A0A1F3VFW3-F1
#
_cell.length_a   1.000
_cell.length_b   1.000
_cell.length_c   1.000
_cell.angle_alpha   90.00
_cell.angle_beta   90.00
_cell.angle_gamma   90.00
#
_symmetry.space_group_name_H-M   'P 1'
#
loop_
_entity.id
_entity.type
_entity.pdbx_description
1 polymer ?
#
loop_
_entity_poly.entity_id
_entity_poly.type
_entity_poly.pdbx_seq_one_letter_code
_entity_poly.pdbx_strand_id
1 'polypeptide(L)'
;MKTKQIAILLCGLCFIISLTFFSSHQSSSMRMPAKAVMPKHYIYLIHGIMGSQGHFEKMKEALEQHLPEFDSAFEHKIFYFNYDTGNDELSTYDFARQFFKYLDQTIPKDETDYKISLVMHSQGGLVGAIWLYRSFVKDAQFSSDKVNHLDAFITLGTPFWGAKTAVMGSLINRVLENPSVLPYGEKEINEMSFLSDTIYNFRQGIIHNNNFSNYLKSNVRMLNIAAVAQAMNFLNIFSTGKNVYEDDSAVILPSARFDFFYQEVLADHYPNEEIIPAYTTKKIELAPFLIVDAVHLTPKSLINKLPSVVQIPSNCVEDALCDHPTFSYILKHLANVPFQINNNEIHKKLTSFFLELNIRLEAVHKNIKLSDFQIEYSPKVKELVSIDSKTELYSKGEFQSQENPHHYRFYKTGDITSNQIDDQQIVVVTIKLNGYKSKIIEIYVSKGQSSYIDVLLEKNLNL
;
A
#
# COMPACT_ATOMS: atom_id res chain seq x y z
N MET A 1 -66.63 50.01 51.32
CA MET A 1 -65.50 49.86 52.27
C MET A 1 -65.62 48.54 53.01
N LYS A 2 -64.89 47.49 52.60
CA LYS A 2 -64.47 46.32 53.40
C LYS A 2 -63.76 45.31 52.46
N THR A 3 -62.62 45.72 51.94
CA THR A 3 -61.74 44.94 51.03
C THR A 3 -60.29 44.98 51.53
N LYS A 4 -60.09 44.88 52.85
CA LYS A 4 -58.74 44.88 53.47
C LYS A 4 -58.54 43.83 54.58
N GLN A 5 -59.36 42.77 54.64
CA GLN A 5 -59.20 41.71 55.66
C GLN A 5 -59.08 40.28 55.12
N ILE A 6 -59.01 40.06 53.81
CA ILE A 6 -58.90 38.70 53.22
C ILE A 6 -57.47 38.38 52.72
N ALA A 7 -56.57 39.37 52.63
CA ALA A 7 -55.23 39.17 52.10
C ALA A 7 -54.19 38.62 53.11
N ILE A 8 -54.49 38.61 54.41
CA ILE A 8 -53.50 38.19 55.44
C ILE A 8 -53.64 36.71 55.83
N LEU A 9 -54.77 36.05 55.54
CA LEU A 9 -54.94 34.63 55.86
C LEU A 9 -54.40 33.66 54.79
N LEU A 10 -54.15 34.13 53.57
CA LEU A 10 -53.69 33.27 52.45
C LEU A 10 -52.16 33.19 52.31
N CYS A 11 -51.40 34.12 52.89
CA CYS A 11 -49.93 34.03 52.92
C CYS A 11 -49.39 33.19 54.09
N GLY A 12 -50.19 32.95 55.14
CA GLY A 12 -49.77 32.16 56.30
C GLY A 12 -49.84 30.63 56.09
N LEU A 13 -50.67 30.15 55.17
CA LEU A 13 -50.86 28.71 54.96
C LEU A 13 -49.88 28.09 53.95
N CYS A 14 -49.30 28.90 53.04
CA CYS A 14 -48.29 28.41 52.09
C CYS A 14 -46.89 28.26 52.70
N PHE A 15 -46.61 28.84 53.88
CA PHE A 15 -45.30 28.75 54.52
C PHE A 15 -45.16 27.54 55.48
N ILE A 16 -46.27 26.92 55.88
CA ILE A 16 -46.26 25.75 56.79
C ILE A 16 -46.23 24.43 56.01
N ILE A 17 -46.68 24.40 54.75
CA ILE A 17 -46.60 23.20 53.90
C ILE A 17 -45.20 23.01 53.29
N SER A 18 -44.34 24.04 53.29
CA SER A 18 -42.95 23.93 52.82
C SER A 18 -41.96 23.38 53.85
N LEU A 19 -42.40 23.07 55.08
CA LEU A 19 -41.50 22.70 56.19
C LEU A 19 -41.63 21.25 56.70
N THR A 20 -42.45 20.40 56.08
CA THR A 20 -42.56 18.97 56.41
C THR A 20 -42.06 18.01 55.32
N PHE A 21 -41.33 18.49 54.31
CA PHE A 21 -40.67 17.66 53.28
C PHE A 21 -39.15 17.50 53.46
N PHE A 22 -38.63 17.77 54.66
CA PHE A 22 -37.28 17.38 55.05
C PHE A 22 -37.36 16.29 56.12
N SER A 23 -37.33 15.02 55.69
CA SER A 23 -36.64 13.90 56.37
C SER A 23 -36.92 12.57 55.67
N SER A 24 -36.40 12.43 54.46
CA SER A 24 -35.94 11.14 53.96
C SER A 24 -34.67 11.38 53.15
N HIS A 25 -33.59 11.75 53.85
CA HIS A 25 -32.24 11.54 53.34
C HIS A 25 -32.00 10.02 53.28
N GLN A 26 -32.56 9.38 52.25
CA GLN A 26 -31.85 8.28 51.64
C GLN A 26 -30.53 8.89 51.17
N SER A 27 -29.44 8.47 51.79
CA SER A 27 -28.11 8.58 51.20
C SER A 27 -28.12 7.75 49.92
N SER A 28 -28.77 8.25 48.87
CA SER A 28 -28.49 7.86 47.51
C SER A 28 -27.06 8.30 47.29
N SER A 29 -26.14 7.39 47.58
CA SER A 29 -24.79 7.40 47.04
C SER A 29 -24.95 7.71 45.56
N MET A 30 -24.73 8.98 45.20
CA MET A 30 -24.54 9.38 43.81
C MET A 30 -23.31 8.60 43.38
N ARG A 31 -23.53 7.41 42.82
CA ARG A 31 -22.51 6.73 42.02
C ARG A 31 -22.11 7.77 41.00
N MET A 32 -20.93 8.34 41.18
CA MET A 32 -20.32 9.15 40.13
C MET A 32 -20.43 8.32 38.85
N PRO A 33 -21.01 8.85 37.76
CA PRO A 33 -21.05 8.11 36.51
C PRO A 33 -19.63 7.64 36.24
N ALA A 34 -19.46 6.33 36.06
CA ALA A 34 -18.16 5.76 35.76
C ALA A 34 -17.58 6.58 34.61
N LYS A 35 -16.38 7.15 34.82
CA LYS A 35 -15.72 7.99 33.82
C LYS A 35 -15.73 7.19 32.52
N ALA A 36 -16.47 7.67 31.52
CA ALA A 36 -16.59 6.97 30.25
C ALA A 36 -15.17 6.68 29.74
N VAL A 37 -14.86 5.40 29.55
CA VAL A 37 -13.56 4.99 29.03
C VAL A 37 -13.50 5.48 27.59
N MET A 38 -12.51 6.31 27.29
CA MET A 38 -12.33 6.84 25.93
C MET A 38 -11.89 5.69 25.02
N PRO A 39 -12.48 5.55 23.82
CA PRO A 39 -12.07 4.51 22.88
C PRO A 39 -10.60 4.73 22.47
N LYS A 40 -9.91 3.64 22.10
CA LYS A 40 -8.48 3.69 21.77
C LYS A 40 -8.23 3.64 20.28
N HIS A 41 -7.23 4.39 19.82
CA HIS A 41 -6.71 4.31 18.46
C HIS A 41 -5.28 3.81 18.49
N TYR A 42 -5.10 2.53 18.13
CA TYR A 42 -3.79 1.90 18.06
C TYR A 42 -3.18 2.14 16.68
N ILE A 43 -2.03 2.83 16.64
CA ILE A 43 -1.33 3.19 15.41
C ILE A 43 0.01 2.48 15.37
N TYR A 44 0.26 1.70 14.33
CA TYR A 44 1.50 0.94 14.18
C TYR A 44 2.33 1.52 13.04
N LEU A 45 3.56 1.91 13.38
CA LEU A 45 4.59 2.35 12.45
C LEU A 45 5.45 1.13 12.09
N ILE A 46 5.37 0.67 10.84
CA ILE A 46 6.04 -0.53 10.34
C ILE A 46 7.12 -0.14 9.35
N HIS A 47 8.38 -0.40 9.70
CA HIS A 47 9.51 -0.02 8.88
C HIS A 47 9.66 -0.92 7.65
N GLY A 48 10.50 -0.50 6.69
CA GLY A 48 10.89 -1.30 5.54
C GLY A 48 12.09 -2.21 5.81
N ILE A 49 12.60 -2.84 4.76
CA ILE A 49 13.83 -3.66 4.82
C ILE A 49 15.00 -2.88 5.44
N MET A 50 15.83 -3.58 6.22
CA MET A 50 16.95 -3.02 7.01
C MET A 50 16.56 -1.94 8.01
N GLY A 51 15.29 -1.93 8.37
CA GLY A 51 14.75 -0.89 9.19
C GLY A 51 14.83 -1.13 10.67
N SER A 52 14.54 -0.03 11.35
CA SER A 52 14.23 -0.01 12.77
C SER A 52 13.25 1.13 13.01
N GLN A 53 12.85 1.30 14.25
CA GLN A 53 12.15 2.48 14.73
C GLN A 53 12.79 3.81 14.28
N GLY A 54 14.11 3.84 14.05
CA GLY A 54 14.82 5.03 13.58
C GLY A 54 14.41 5.49 12.17
N HIS A 55 13.84 4.62 11.33
CA HIS A 55 13.42 4.99 9.97
C HIS A 55 12.32 6.03 9.90
N PHE A 56 11.50 6.14 10.96
CA PHE A 56 10.45 7.13 11.03
C PHE A 56 10.93 8.46 11.64
N GLU A 57 12.18 8.50 12.13
CA GLU A 57 12.79 9.62 12.87
C GLU A 57 11.81 10.21 13.90
N LYS A 58 11.17 11.36 13.58
CA LYS A 58 10.31 12.11 14.49
C LYS A 58 8.81 11.84 14.32
N MET A 59 8.41 10.88 13.49
CA MET A 59 6.99 10.64 13.18
C MET A 59 6.16 10.31 14.43
N LYS A 60 6.62 9.40 15.29
CA LYS A 60 5.87 9.03 16.51
C LYS A 60 5.63 10.24 17.40
N GLU A 61 6.69 11.00 17.68
CA GLU A 61 6.65 12.19 18.53
C GLU A 61 5.70 13.25 17.95
N ALA A 62 5.79 13.50 16.64
CA ALA A 62 4.90 14.44 15.95
C ALA A 62 3.43 13.98 15.94
N LEU A 63 3.16 12.69 15.74
CA LEU A 63 1.80 12.15 15.81
C LEU A 63 1.24 12.17 17.24
N GLU A 64 2.05 11.84 18.25
CA GLU A 64 1.65 11.93 19.67
C GLU A 64 1.30 13.37 20.07
N GLN A 65 2.02 14.35 19.53
CA GLN A 65 1.77 15.77 19.77
C GLN A 65 0.47 16.25 19.07
N HIS A 66 0.30 15.94 17.79
CA HIS A 66 -0.72 16.59 16.96
C HIS A 66 -2.04 15.84 16.87
N LEU A 67 -2.06 14.49 16.89
CA LEU A 67 -3.32 13.73 16.73
C LEU A 67 -4.42 14.10 17.76
N PRO A 68 -4.11 14.36 19.05
CA PRO A 68 -5.14 14.78 20.01
C PRO A 68 -5.87 16.07 19.62
N GLU A 69 -5.23 16.96 18.85
CA GLU A 69 -5.84 18.21 18.37
C GLU A 69 -6.80 17.96 17.20
N PHE A 70 -6.56 16.93 16.40
CA PHE A 70 -7.35 16.59 15.21
C PHE A 70 -8.43 15.53 15.47
N ASP A 71 -8.24 14.63 16.44
CA ASP A 71 -9.18 13.55 16.79
C ASP A 71 -9.28 13.33 18.31
N SER A 72 -9.77 14.33 19.05
CA SER A 72 -9.91 14.25 20.52
C SER A 72 -10.90 13.18 21.03
N ALA A 73 -11.59 12.47 20.13
CA ALA A 73 -12.53 11.40 20.49
C ALA A 73 -11.82 10.11 20.93
N PHE A 74 -10.54 9.93 20.60
CA PHE A 74 -9.78 8.73 20.89
C PHE A 74 -8.54 9.00 21.76
N GLU A 75 -8.20 8.01 22.59
CA GLU A 75 -6.87 7.91 23.18
C GLU A 75 -5.92 7.26 22.15
N HIS A 76 -4.97 8.03 21.64
CA HIS A 76 -4.01 7.54 20.65
C HIS A 76 -2.86 6.78 21.31
N LYS A 77 -2.57 5.58 20.79
CA LYS A 77 -1.45 4.74 21.22
C LYS A 77 -0.59 4.38 20.01
N ILE A 78 0.62 4.91 19.96
CA ILE A 78 1.50 4.76 18.80
C ILE A 78 2.65 3.82 19.11
N PHE A 79 2.82 2.79 18.29
CA PHE A 79 3.81 1.73 18.47
C PHE A 79 4.72 1.61 17.25
N TYR A 80 5.98 1.29 17.50
CA TYR A 80 6.88 0.80 16.46
C TYR A 80 6.79 -0.73 16.43
N PHE A 81 6.49 -1.29 15.26
CA PHE A 81 6.69 -2.70 15.02
C PHE A 81 8.07 -2.90 14.39
N ASN A 82 9.00 -3.47 15.16
CA ASN A 82 10.32 -3.85 14.68
C ASN A 82 10.34 -5.34 14.38
N TYR A 83 10.94 -5.71 13.26
CA TYR A 83 11.10 -7.11 12.86
C TYR A 83 12.49 -7.33 12.24
N ASP A 84 12.95 -8.57 12.28
CA ASP A 84 14.34 -8.96 11.98
C ASP A 84 14.63 -9.01 10.46
N THR A 85 14.63 -7.83 9.83
CA THR A 85 15.07 -7.68 8.42
C THR A 85 16.55 -8.03 8.29
N GLY A 86 16.99 -8.52 7.13
CA GLY A 86 18.36 -9.00 6.95
C GLY A 86 18.54 -10.48 7.29
N ASN A 87 17.51 -11.15 7.82
CA ASN A 87 17.57 -12.56 8.18
C ASN A 87 17.23 -13.46 6.97
N ASP A 88 18.19 -14.26 6.52
CA ASP A 88 18.06 -15.16 5.36
C ASP A 88 16.98 -16.25 5.53
N GLU A 89 16.61 -16.59 6.77
CA GLU A 89 15.63 -17.64 7.05
C GLU A 89 14.18 -17.12 6.99
N LEU A 90 14.00 -15.82 7.21
CA LEU A 90 12.68 -15.21 7.40
C LEU A 90 12.14 -14.59 6.10
N SER A 91 10.84 -14.80 5.89
CA SER A 91 10.06 -14.21 4.81
C SER A 91 9.22 -13.02 5.27
N THR A 92 8.68 -12.29 4.32
CA THR A 92 7.59 -11.32 4.55
C THR A 92 6.36 -11.97 5.19
N TYR A 93 6.09 -13.25 4.94
CA TYR A 93 5.06 -14.01 5.66
C TYR A 93 5.42 -14.29 7.12
N ASP A 94 6.69 -14.57 7.43
CA ASP A 94 7.18 -14.71 8.80
C ASP A 94 7.01 -13.39 9.56
N PHE A 95 7.41 -12.27 8.94
CA PHE A 95 7.25 -10.93 9.53
C PHE A 95 5.77 -10.57 9.75
N ALA A 96 4.88 -10.93 8.82
CA ALA A 96 3.44 -10.72 8.99
C ALA A 96 2.85 -11.54 10.14
N ARG A 97 3.34 -12.78 10.37
CA ARG A 97 2.99 -13.58 11.56
C ARG A 97 3.52 -12.97 12.84
N GLN A 98 4.74 -12.42 12.82
CA GLN A 98 5.30 -11.70 13.96
C GLN A 98 4.48 -10.45 14.28
N PHE A 99 4.04 -9.71 13.25
CA PHE A 99 3.19 -8.55 13.42
C PHE A 99 1.85 -8.92 14.08
N PHE A 100 1.22 -9.99 13.63
CA PHE A 100 0.02 -10.52 14.27
C PHE A 100 0.25 -10.80 15.78
N LYS A 101 1.32 -11.52 16.13
CA LYS A 101 1.65 -11.78 17.55
C LYS A 101 1.87 -10.48 18.34
N TYR A 102 2.48 -9.49 17.72
CA TYR A 102 2.71 -8.17 18.32
C TYR A 102 1.40 -7.42 18.59
N LEU A 103 0.42 -7.48 17.68
CA LEU A 103 -0.92 -6.92 17.91
C LEU A 103 -1.62 -7.56 19.12
N ASP A 104 -1.55 -8.88 19.24
CA ASP A 104 -2.16 -9.62 20.38
C ASP A 104 -1.48 -9.33 21.72
N GLN A 105 -0.21 -8.92 21.71
CA GLN A 105 0.53 -8.53 22.90
C GLN A 105 0.25 -7.08 23.32
N THR A 106 0.00 -6.19 22.35
CA THR A 106 -0.13 -4.74 22.58
C THR A 106 -1.57 -4.29 22.83
N ILE A 107 -2.56 -5.02 22.29
CA ILE A 107 -3.99 -4.75 22.50
C ILE A 107 -4.51 -5.73 23.58
N PRO A 108 -4.97 -5.23 24.75
CA PRO A 108 -5.53 -6.07 25.79
C PRO A 108 -6.68 -6.94 25.27
N LYS A 109 -6.80 -8.18 25.75
CA LYS A 109 -7.83 -9.13 25.29
C LYS A 109 -9.27 -8.70 25.63
N ASP A 110 -9.41 -7.92 26.69
CA ASP A 110 -10.65 -7.33 27.17
C ASP A 110 -10.96 -5.96 26.53
N GLU A 111 -10.04 -5.43 25.72
CA GLU A 111 -10.27 -4.22 24.94
C GLU A 111 -11.26 -4.51 23.80
N THR A 112 -12.33 -3.75 23.74
CA THR A 112 -13.42 -3.97 22.75
C THR A 112 -13.77 -2.72 21.96
N ASP A 113 -13.44 -1.53 22.47
CA ASP A 113 -13.75 -0.26 21.83
C ASP A 113 -12.46 0.40 21.33
N TYR A 114 -12.01 -0.08 20.18
CA TYR A 114 -10.77 0.39 19.58
C TYR A 114 -10.79 0.30 18.05
N LYS A 115 -9.92 1.10 17.43
CA LYS A 115 -9.55 1.02 16.01
C LYS A 115 -8.04 0.86 15.85
N ILE A 116 -7.63 0.24 14.75
CA ILE A 116 -6.23 0.01 14.35
C ILE A 116 -5.93 0.83 13.10
N SER A 117 -4.79 1.50 13.06
CA SER A 117 -4.23 2.06 11.83
C SER A 117 -2.79 1.65 11.63
N LEU A 118 -2.41 1.47 10.37
CA LEU A 118 -1.06 1.09 9.97
C LEU A 118 -0.44 2.20 9.12
N VAL A 119 0.80 2.58 9.46
CA VAL A 119 1.65 3.45 8.64
C VAL A 119 2.90 2.66 8.29
N MET A 120 3.06 2.34 7.02
CA MET A 120 3.98 1.30 6.59
C MET A 120 4.90 1.81 5.49
N HIS A 121 6.19 1.57 5.63
CA HIS A 121 7.18 1.98 4.65
C HIS A 121 7.74 0.79 3.87
N SER A 122 7.85 0.92 2.54
CA SER A 122 8.53 -0.05 1.68
C SER A 122 7.99 -1.49 1.91
N GLN A 123 8.88 -2.45 2.19
CA GLN A 123 8.54 -3.83 2.59
C GLN A 123 7.51 -3.93 3.72
N GLY A 124 7.50 -2.99 4.67
CA GLY A 124 6.53 -2.95 5.76
C GLY A 124 5.08 -2.92 5.27
N GLY A 125 4.84 -2.33 4.09
CA GLY A 125 3.51 -2.33 3.47
C GLY A 125 3.12 -3.70 2.91
N LEU A 126 4.09 -4.50 2.43
CA LEU A 126 3.86 -5.89 2.06
C LEU A 126 3.55 -6.75 3.29
N VAL A 127 4.29 -6.54 4.40
CA VAL A 127 4.02 -7.21 5.68
C VAL A 127 2.59 -6.95 6.16
N GLY A 128 2.17 -5.68 6.17
CA GLY A 128 0.80 -5.31 6.53
C GLY A 128 -0.25 -5.85 5.55
N ALA A 129 0.04 -5.86 4.24
CA ALA A 129 -0.89 -6.37 3.24
C ALA A 129 -1.07 -7.89 3.31
N ILE A 130 0.02 -8.63 3.57
CA ILE A 130 -0.01 -10.07 3.82
C ILE A 130 -0.82 -10.37 5.08
N TRP A 131 -0.54 -9.66 6.19
CA TRP A 131 -1.31 -9.82 7.42
C TRP A 131 -2.80 -9.57 7.18
N LEU A 132 -3.14 -8.48 6.49
CA LEU A 132 -4.52 -8.08 6.20
C LEU A 132 -5.25 -9.14 5.38
N TYR A 133 -4.67 -9.57 4.25
CA TYR A 133 -5.27 -10.59 3.40
C TYR A 133 -5.44 -11.93 4.13
N ARG A 134 -4.38 -12.40 4.82
CA ARG A 134 -4.39 -13.69 5.52
C ARG A 134 -5.37 -13.72 6.69
N SER A 135 -5.47 -12.62 7.44
CA SER A 135 -6.45 -12.48 8.51
C SER A 135 -7.88 -12.44 7.96
N PHE A 136 -8.11 -11.74 6.84
CA PHE A 136 -9.40 -11.69 6.17
C PHE A 136 -9.90 -13.06 5.71
N VAL A 137 -9.02 -13.87 5.10
CA VAL A 137 -9.35 -15.24 4.67
C VAL A 137 -9.31 -16.25 5.82
N LYS A 138 -9.13 -15.80 7.06
CA LYS A 138 -9.12 -16.61 8.28
C LYS A 138 -8.09 -17.74 8.26
N ASP A 139 -6.89 -17.45 7.73
CA ASP A 139 -5.75 -18.36 7.83
C ASP A 139 -5.42 -18.59 9.31
N ALA A 140 -5.35 -19.84 9.76
CA ALA A 140 -5.18 -20.17 11.18
C ALA A 140 -3.89 -19.60 11.81
N GLN A 141 -2.91 -19.20 11.00
CA GLN A 141 -1.68 -18.57 11.47
C GLN A 141 -1.81 -17.04 11.68
N PHE A 142 -2.96 -16.45 11.33
CA PHE A 142 -3.25 -15.02 11.38
C PHE A 142 -4.65 -14.81 12.01
N SER A 143 -4.74 -14.19 13.20
CA SER A 143 -6.06 -14.02 13.85
C SER A 143 -7.03 -13.21 13.00
N SER A 144 -8.25 -13.71 12.87
CA SER A 144 -9.31 -13.10 12.08
C SER A 144 -9.96 -11.88 12.72
N ASP A 145 -9.89 -11.72 14.04
CA ASP A 145 -10.86 -10.84 14.72
C ASP A 145 -10.41 -9.37 14.69
N LYS A 146 -9.10 -9.14 14.77
CA LYS A 146 -8.50 -7.80 14.75
C LYS A 146 -8.63 -7.11 13.39
N VAL A 147 -8.80 -7.87 12.31
CA VAL A 147 -8.96 -7.28 10.97
C VAL A 147 -10.17 -6.35 10.93
N ASN A 148 -11.26 -6.69 11.63
CA ASN A 148 -12.50 -5.91 11.66
C ASN A 148 -12.36 -4.56 12.38
N HIS A 149 -11.27 -4.36 13.12
CA HIS A 149 -10.95 -3.10 13.78
C HIS A 149 -10.00 -2.22 12.96
N LEU A 150 -9.55 -2.68 11.78
CA LEU A 150 -8.68 -1.89 10.92
C LEU A 150 -9.45 -0.72 10.31
N ASP A 151 -9.04 0.50 10.67
CA ASP A 151 -9.61 1.75 10.17
C ASP A 151 -8.78 2.35 9.03
N ALA A 152 -7.45 2.47 9.21
CA ALA A 152 -6.60 3.12 8.19
C ALA A 152 -5.40 2.26 7.79
N PHE A 153 -5.09 2.25 6.50
CA PHE A 153 -3.97 1.50 5.93
C PHE A 153 -3.17 2.41 5.01
N ILE A 154 -2.08 2.96 5.54
CA ILE A 154 -1.24 3.95 4.87
C ILE A 154 0.07 3.29 4.46
N THR A 155 0.40 3.35 3.17
CA THR A 155 1.70 2.88 2.65
C THR A 155 2.54 4.02 2.10
N LEU A 156 3.86 3.89 2.26
CA LEU A 156 4.88 4.86 1.85
C LEU A 156 5.89 4.11 0.98
N GLY A 157 5.84 4.29 -0.34
CA GLY A 157 6.77 3.66 -1.29
C GLY A 157 6.76 2.12 -1.27
N THR A 158 5.62 1.48 -1.02
CA THR A 158 5.54 0.01 -0.92
C THR A 158 5.57 -0.66 -2.30
N PRO A 159 6.49 -1.60 -2.58
CA PRO A 159 6.60 -2.26 -3.88
C PRO A 159 5.56 -3.37 -4.05
N PHE A 160 4.27 -3.02 -4.15
CA PHE A 160 3.18 -3.99 -4.29
C PHE A 160 3.37 -4.93 -5.48
N TRP A 161 3.98 -4.45 -6.56
CA TRP A 161 4.20 -5.21 -7.79
C TRP A 161 5.67 -5.54 -8.03
N GLY A 162 6.49 -5.47 -6.99
CA GLY A 162 7.91 -5.78 -7.01
C GLY A 162 8.83 -4.55 -7.10
N ALA A 163 10.12 -4.76 -6.85
CA ALA A 163 11.12 -3.70 -6.83
C ALA A 163 12.34 -4.05 -7.69
N LYS A 164 13.15 -3.04 -8.02
CA LYS A 164 14.47 -3.19 -8.64
C LYS A 164 15.49 -3.63 -7.57
N THR A 165 15.30 -4.81 -7.00
CA THR A 165 15.99 -5.29 -5.79
C THR A 165 17.52 -5.30 -5.89
N ALA A 166 18.07 -5.59 -7.08
CA ALA A 166 19.51 -5.48 -7.34
C ALA A 166 20.04 -4.03 -7.22
N VAL A 167 19.24 -3.02 -7.62
CA VAL A 167 19.57 -1.60 -7.43
C VAL A 167 19.50 -1.24 -5.95
N MET A 168 18.48 -1.69 -5.25
CA MET A 168 18.30 -1.45 -3.82
C MET A 168 19.53 -1.91 -3.03
N GLY A 169 20.04 -3.12 -3.32
CA GLY A 169 21.29 -3.64 -2.74
C GLY A 169 22.51 -2.74 -2.99
N SER A 170 22.67 -2.25 -4.22
CA SER A 170 23.79 -1.37 -4.60
C SER A 170 23.69 0.05 -3.99
N LEU A 171 22.48 0.59 -3.87
CA LEU A 171 22.21 1.93 -3.38
C LEU A 171 22.47 2.02 -1.87
N ILE A 172 22.11 0.97 -1.14
CA ILE A 172 22.26 0.93 0.31
C ILE A 172 23.68 0.53 0.72
N ASN A 173 24.39 -0.31 -0.03
CA ASN A 173 25.83 -0.48 0.14
C ASN A 173 26.61 0.84 -0.01
N ARG A 174 26.05 1.85 -0.70
CA ARG A 174 26.61 3.20 -0.74
C ARG A 174 26.17 4.08 0.44
N VAL A 175 24.99 3.85 1.01
CA VAL A 175 24.47 4.59 2.18
C VAL A 175 25.12 4.09 3.48
N LEU A 176 25.36 2.79 3.59
CA LEU A 176 26.05 2.17 4.70
C LEU A 176 27.54 2.06 4.36
N GLU A 177 28.37 2.81 5.08
CA GLU A 177 29.83 2.92 4.90
C GLU A 177 30.61 1.61 5.18
N ASN A 178 29.99 0.44 5.09
CA ASN A 178 30.61 -0.88 5.31
C ASN A 178 30.16 -1.91 4.26
N PRO A 179 31.00 -2.25 3.27
CA PRO A 179 30.64 -3.11 2.14
C PRO A 179 30.75 -4.63 2.38
N SER A 180 31.02 -5.09 3.61
CA SER A 180 31.52 -6.47 3.85
C SER A 180 30.43 -7.54 4.04
N VAL A 181 29.17 -7.18 4.28
CA VAL A 181 28.05 -8.10 4.43
C VAL A 181 26.85 -7.40 3.80
N LEU A 182 26.23 -8.01 2.79
CA LEU A 182 24.97 -7.50 2.27
C LEU A 182 23.96 -7.56 3.42
N PRO A 183 23.41 -6.43 3.87
CA PRO A 183 22.55 -6.36 5.06
C PRO A 183 21.13 -6.91 4.83
N TYR A 184 20.98 -7.85 3.90
CA TYR A 184 19.70 -8.31 3.39
C TYR A 184 19.57 -9.81 3.51
N GLY A 185 18.37 -10.24 3.89
CA GLY A 185 17.98 -11.62 3.74
C GLY A 185 17.75 -11.93 2.26
N GLU A 186 18.36 -12.99 1.73
CA GLU A 186 18.16 -13.40 0.33
C GLU A 186 16.67 -13.66 0.05
N LYS A 187 15.98 -14.31 0.99
CA LYS A 187 14.56 -14.66 0.89
C LYS A 187 13.67 -13.42 0.77
N GLU A 188 13.88 -12.41 1.61
CA GLU A 188 13.09 -11.19 1.57
C GLU A 188 13.32 -10.36 0.29
N ILE A 189 14.55 -10.33 -0.22
CA ILE A 189 14.87 -9.71 -1.51
C ILE A 189 14.13 -10.45 -2.64
N ASN A 190 14.20 -11.77 -2.65
CA ASN A 190 13.56 -12.58 -3.68
C ASN A 190 12.04 -12.38 -3.68
N GLU A 191 11.41 -12.30 -2.51
CA GLU A 191 9.97 -12.08 -2.39
C GLU A 191 9.52 -10.69 -2.85
N MET A 192 10.35 -9.66 -2.69
CA MET A 192 10.06 -8.30 -3.17
C MET A 192 10.47 -8.06 -4.62
N SER A 193 11.18 -8.99 -5.24
CA SER A 193 11.63 -8.82 -6.63
C SER A 193 10.44 -8.85 -7.58
N PHE A 194 10.58 -8.16 -8.72
CA PHE A 194 9.61 -8.30 -9.80
C PHE A 194 9.39 -9.78 -10.13
N LEU A 195 8.14 -10.13 -10.45
CA LEU A 195 7.72 -11.48 -10.84
C LEU A 195 7.80 -12.55 -9.75
N SER A 196 8.15 -12.21 -8.50
CA SER A 196 8.28 -13.22 -7.44
C SER A 196 6.96 -13.98 -7.21
N ASP A 197 7.06 -15.20 -6.68
CA ASP A 197 5.88 -15.99 -6.30
C ASP A 197 5.03 -15.29 -5.25
N THR A 198 5.65 -14.55 -4.33
CA THR A 198 4.93 -13.75 -3.32
C THR A 198 4.08 -12.66 -3.94
N ILE A 199 4.65 -11.85 -4.86
CA ILE A 199 3.91 -10.78 -5.55
C ILE A 199 2.78 -11.38 -6.40
N TYR A 200 3.07 -12.46 -7.14
CA TYR A 200 2.07 -13.15 -7.94
C TYR A 200 0.91 -13.66 -7.08
N ASN A 201 1.19 -14.42 -6.02
CA ASN A 201 0.17 -14.99 -5.14
C ASN A 201 -0.69 -13.91 -4.49
N PHE A 202 -0.07 -12.80 -4.07
CA PHE A 202 -0.78 -11.66 -3.51
C PHE A 202 -1.71 -10.99 -4.54
N ARG A 203 -1.23 -10.75 -5.77
CA ARG A 203 -2.05 -10.19 -6.85
C ARG A 203 -3.22 -11.10 -7.21
N GLN A 204 -2.98 -12.40 -7.34
CA GLN A 204 -4.02 -13.40 -7.61
C GLN A 204 -5.07 -13.44 -6.49
N GLY A 205 -4.65 -13.31 -5.23
CA GLY A 205 -5.55 -13.18 -4.10
C GLY A 205 -6.50 -11.99 -4.21
N ILE A 206 -6.02 -10.85 -4.74
CA ILE A 206 -6.86 -9.67 -4.98
C ILE A 206 -7.80 -9.89 -6.17
N ILE A 207 -7.28 -10.39 -7.30
CA ILE A 207 -8.04 -10.59 -8.55
C ILE A 207 -9.23 -11.55 -8.32
N HIS A 208 -9.01 -12.63 -7.57
CA HIS A 208 -10.00 -13.70 -7.42
C HIS A 208 -10.86 -13.58 -6.16
N ASN A 209 -10.57 -12.65 -5.25
CA ASN A 209 -11.33 -12.46 -4.02
C ASN A 209 -12.07 -11.13 -4.00
N ASN A 210 -13.22 -11.08 -4.69
CA ASN A 210 -14.08 -9.89 -4.71
C ASN A 210 -14.54 -9.47 -3.31
N ASN A 211 -14.72 -10.41 -2.37
CA ASN A 211 -15.10 -10.09 -1.01
C ASN A 211 -14.01 -9.30 -0.29
N PHE A 212 -12.73 -9.65 -0.51
CA PHE A 212 -11.61 -8.91 0.03
C PHE A 212 -11.53 -7.50 -0.56
N SER A 213 -11.64 -7.38 -1.88
CA SER A 213 -11.65 -6.08 -2.56
C SER A 213 -12.79 -5.17 -2.06
N ASN A 214 -13.99 -5.72 -1.90
CA ASN A 214 -15.13 -4.99 -1.34
C ASN A 214 -14.91 -4.62 0.13
N TYR A 215 -14.33 -5.51 0.92
CA TYR A 215 -13.97 -5.24 2.30
C TYR A 215 -13.02 -4.04 2.40
N LEU A 216 -11.93 -4.03 1.61
CA LEU A 216 -10.99 -2.92 1.57
C LEU A 216 -11.68 -1.60 1.23
N LYS A 217 -12.49 -1.58 0.16
CA LYS A 217 -13.19 -0.38 -0.30
C LYS A 217 -14.18 0.20 0.72
N SER A 218 -14.84 -0.67 1.48
CA SER A 218 -15.95 -0.26 2.36
C SER A 218 -15.56 -0.08 3.83
N ASN A 219 -14.51 -0.75 4.29
CA ASN A 219 -14.17 -0.81 5.72
C ASN A 219 -12.79 -0.25 6.04
N VAL A 220 -11.90 -0.12 5.05
CA VAL A 220 -10.53 0.32 5.28
C VAL A 220 -10.26 1.61 4.53
N ARG A 221 -9.85 2.64 5.26
CA ARG A 221 -9.41 3.91 4.68
C ARG A 221 -7.97 3.72 4.19
N MET A 222 -7.86 3.31 2.93
CA MET A 222 -6.57 3.14 2.26
C MET A 222 -5.95 4.50 1.89
N LEU A 223 -4.63 4.61 1.95
CA LEU A 223 -3.87 5.72 1.36
C LEU A 223 -2.51 5.17 0.90
N ASN A 224 -2.23 5.26 -0.40
CA ASN A 224 -0.91 4.94 -0.92
C ASN A 224 -0.17 6.22 -1.26
N ILE A 225 0.97 6.43 -0.62
CA ILE A 225 1.86 7.54 -0.91
C ILE A 225 3.09 6.98 -1.62
N ALA A 226 3.28 7.39 -2.86
CA ALA A 226 4.50 7.11 -3.62
C ALA A 226 5.33 8.39 -3.77
N ALA A 227 6.62 8.21 -3.95
CA ALA A 227 7.54 9.31 -4.13
C ALA A 227 8.07 9.34 -5.56
N VAL A 228 8.27 10.56 -6.07
CA VAL A 228 9.09 10.85 -7.25
C VAL A 228 10.23 11.73 -6.77
N ALA A 229 11.45 11.45 -7.20
CA ALA A 229 12.61 12.18 -6.70
C ALA A 229 13.05 13.24 -7.69
N GLN A 230 12.41 14.42 -7.68
CA GLN A 230 12.71 15.46 -8.69
C GLN A 230 14.15 15.95 -8.59
N ALA A 231 14.72 15.97 -7.38
CA ALA A 231 16.14 16.28 -7.17
C ALA A 231 17.09 15.32 -7.92
N MET A 232 16.62 14.13 -8.30
CA MET A 232 17.36 13.11 -9.04
C MET A 232 17.02 13.08 -10.53
N ASN A 233 16.30 14.07 -11.07
CA ASN A 233 15.96 14.14 -12.49
C ASN A 233 17.17 14.09 -13.44
N PHE A 234 18.37 14.45 -12.98
CA PHE A 234 19.61 14.30 -13.76
C PHE A 234 19.98 12.83 -14.04
N LEU A 235 19.36 11.87 -13.36
CA LEU A 235 19.52 10.43 -13.54
C LEU A 235 18.33 9.77 -14.26
N ASN A 236 17.37 10.55 -14.76
CA ASN A 236 16.12 10.02 -15.34
C ASN A 236 16.34 9.01 -16.47
N ILE A 237 17.42 9.15 -17.25
CA ILE A 237 17.76 8.22 -18.33
C ILE A 237 17.99 6.77 -17.86
N PHE A 238 18.24 6.55 -16.57
CA PHE A 238 18.49 5.25 -15.95
C PHE A 238 17.29 4.73 -15.13
N SER A 239 16.26 5.55 -14.92
CA SER A 239 15.04 5.23 -14.17
C SER A 239 13.86 4.94 -15.11
N THR A 240 12.73 4.54 -14.54
CA THR A 240 11.47 4.68 -15.29
C THR A 240 11.14 6.15 -15.50
N GLY A 241 10.41 6.44 -16.58
CA GLY A 241 9.95 7.79 -16.89
C GLY A 241 10.92 8.59 -17.75
N LYS A 242 10.37 9.39 -18.68
CA LYS A 242 11.15 10.27 -19.56
C LYS A 242 11.34 11.67 -19.01
N ASN A 243 10.28 12.23 -18.42
CA ASN A 243 10.24 13.65 -18.08
C ASN A 243 10.69 13.93 -16.64
N VAL A 244 10.48 12.97 -15.75
CA VAL A 244 10.85 13.04 -14.33
C VAL A 244 11.39 11.68 -13.91
N TYR A 245 12.17 11.66 -12.84
CA TYR A 245 12.65 10.43 -12.21
C TYR A 245 11.47 9.79 -11.46
N GLU A 246 10.78 8.85 -12.12
CA GLU A 246 9.55 8.19 -11.63
C GLU A 246 9.85 6.98 -10.72
N ASP A 247 11.07 6.91 -10.20
CA ASP A 247 11.47 5.96 -9.18
C ASP A 247 11.73 6.74 -7.87
N ASP A 248 11.56 6.12 -6.71
CA ASP A 248 11.98 6.74 -5.44
C ASP A 248 13.41 6.37 -5.04
N SER A 249 14.19 5.81 -5.99
CA SER A 249 15.49 5.10 -5.86
C SER A 249 15.43 3.60 -5.58
N ALA A 250 14.29 3.08 -5.09
CA ALA A 250 14.13 1.66 -4.76
C ALA A 250 12.95 1.03 -5.50
N VAL A 251 11.85 1.77 -5.57
CA VAL A 251 10.56 1.31 -6.10
C VAL A 251 10.16 2.20 -7.27
N ILE A 252 9.77 1.54 -8.37
CA ILE A 252 9.22 2.25 -9.52
C ILE A 252 7.79 2.69 -9.20
N LEU A 253 7.40 3.89 -9.64
CA LEU A 253 6.08 4.46 -9.33
C LEU A 253 4.91 3.53 -9.70
N PRO A 254 4.88 2.86 -10.88
CA PRO A 254 3.83 1.90 -11.21
C PRO A 254 3.68 0.75 -10.21
N SER A 255 4.77 0.36 -9.55
CA SER A 255 4.78 -0.71 -8.54
C SER A 255 4.38 -0.24 -7.15
N ALA A 256 4.58 1.05 -6.86
CA ALA A 256 4.16 1.67 -5.60
C ALA A 256 2.63 1.83 -5.49
N ARG A 257 1.93 1.77 -6.63
CA ARG A 257 0.47 1.93 -6.72
C ARG A 257 -0.24 0.60 -6.53
N PHE A 258 -1.23 0.55 -5.64
CA PHE A 258 -2.01 -0.66 -5.41
C PHE A 258 -3.11 -0.92 -6.46
N ASP A 259 -3.44 0.08 -7.26
CA ASP A 259 -4.35 -0.05 -8.40
C ASP A 259 -3.61 -0.58 -9.64
N PHE A 260 -4.28 -1.41 -10.44
CA PHE A 260 -3.71 -1.99 -11.65
C PHE A 260 -4.77 -2.41 -12.68
N PHE A 261 -4.35 -2.51 -13.94
CA PHE A 261 -5.13 -3.18 -14.98
C PHE A 261 -4.85 -4.66 -14.97
N TYR A 262 -5.85 -5.48 -15.25
CA TYR A 262 -5.66 -6.91 -15.39
C TYR A 262 -6.53 -7.53 -16.49
N GLN A 263 -6.01 -8.62 -17.07
CA GLN A 263 -6.71 -9.39 -18.08
C GLN A 263 -6.36 -10.86 -17.94
N GLU A 264 -7.38 -11.70 -17.87
CA GLU A 264 -7.24 -13.15 -17.74
C GLU A 264 -7.70 -13.83 -19.04
N VAL A 265 -6.82 -14.63 -19.62
CA VAL A 265 -7.04 -15.39 -20.85
C VAL A 265 -6.78 -16.87 -20.55
N LEU A 266 -7.68 -17.45 -19.76
CA LEU A 266 -7.58 -18.81 -19.23
C LEU A 266 -8.52 -19.81 -19.92
N ALA A 267 -9.10 -19.42 -21.06
CA ALA A 267 -9.99 -20.31 -21.81
C ALA A 267 -9.19 -21.41 -22.51
N ASP A 268 -9.59 -22.66 -22.27
CA ASP A 268 -9.11 -23.83 -23.00
C ASP A 268 -9.75 -23.86 -24.40
N HIS A 269 -9.06 -24.44 -25.39
CA HIS A 269 -9.57 -24.66 -26.75
C HIS A 269 -9.81 -23.38 -27.55
N TYR A 270 -8.73 -22.65 -27.86
CA TYR A 270 -8.81 -21.45 -28.69
C TYR A 270 -8.20 -21.65 -30.09
N PRO A 271 -8.57 -20.83 -31.10
CA PRO A 271 -7.90 -20.81 -32.40
C PRO A 271 -6.45 -20.34 -32.29
N ASN A 272 -5.54 -20.90 -33.10
CA ASN A 272 -4.18 -20.36 -33.19
C ASN A 272 -4.22 -18.90 -33.67
N GLU A 273 -3.46 -18.02 -33.02
CA GLU A 273 -3.44 -16.57 -33.30
C GLU A 273 -4.75 -15.85 -32.99
N GLU A 274 -5.54 -16.36 -32.04
CA GLU A 274 -6.69 -15.64 -31.48
C GLU A 274 -6.26 -14.27 -30.93
N ILE A 275 -7.02 -13.23 -31.30
CA ILE A 275 -6.85 -11.87 -30.80
C ILE A 275 -7.84 -11.62 -29.66
N ILE A 276 -7.33 -11.40 -28.46
CA ILE A 276 -8.11 -10.99 -27.30
C ILE A 276 -8.09 -9.46 -27.21
N PRO A 277 -9.24 -8.79 -27.31
CA PRO A 277 -9.31 -7.33 -27.39
C PRO A 277 -9.21 -6.64 -26.02
N ALA A 278 -8.71 -5.40 -26.02
CA ALA A 278 -8.44 -4.62 -24.80
C ALA A 278 -9.68 -4.28 -23.97
N TYR A 279 -10.88 -4.26 -24.58
CA TYR A 279 -12.11 -3.98 -23.83
C TYR A 279 -12.43 -5.05 -22.77
N THR A 280 -11.76 -6.21 -22.81
CA THR A 280 -11.86 -7.26 -21.78
C THR A 280 -10.97 -7.00 -20.57
N THR A 281 -10.04 -6.05 -20.65
CA THR A 281 -9.22 -5.60 -19.53
C THR A 281 -10.10 -4.97 -18.45
N LYS A 282 -9.86 -5.36 -17.21
CA LYS A 282 -10.52 -4.81 -16.02
C LYS A 282 -9.55 -3.93 -15.26
N LYS A 283 -10.07 -2.96 -14.52
CA LYS A 283 -9.29 -2.10 -13.62
C LYS A 283 -9.64 -2.44 -12.17
N ILE A 284 -8.62 -2.70 -11.36
CA ILE A 284 -8.74 -2.82 -9.91
C ILE A 284 -8.33 -1.47 -9.31
N GLU A 285 -9.27 -0.86 -8.59
CA GLU A 285 -9.10 0.40 -7.88
C GLU A 285 -9.37 0.16 -6.41
N LEU A 286 -8.35 0.20 -5.56
CA LEU A 286 -8.41 -0.16 -4.15
C LEU A 286 -8.03 0.99 -3.23
N ALA A 287 -7.21 1.93 -3.70
CA ALA A 287 -6.65 2.94 -2.82
C ALA A 287 -6.45 4.29 -3.53
N PRO A 288 -6.77 5.41 -2.85
CA PRO A 288 -6.26 6.72 -3.24
C PRO A 288 -4.74 6.69 -3.38
N PHE A 289 -4.24 7.28 -4.47
CA PHE A 289 -2.82 7.35 -4.79
C PHE A 289 -2.32 8.79 -4.72
N LEU A 290 -1.47 9.08 -3.74
CA LEU A 290 -0.80 10.36 -3.54
C LEU A 290 0.64 10.25 -4.04
N ILE A 291 1.09 11.25 -4.80
CA ILE A 291 2.48 11.33 -5.26
C ILE A 291 3.11 12.56 -4.66
N VAL A 292 4.28 12.38 -4.07
CA VAL A 292 5.03 13.47 -3.44
C VAL A 292 6.44 13.59 -4.02
N ASP A 293 7.02 14.79 -3.93
CA ASP A 293 8.44 14.98 -4.25
C ASP A 293 9.29 14.58 -3.05
N ALA A 294 9.87 13.38 -3.11
CA ALA A 294 10.66 12.80 -2.04
C ALA A 294 11.55 11.66 -2.58
N VAL A 295 12.45 11.17 -1.75
CA VAL A 295 13.17 9.91 -1.99
C VAL A 295 12.67 8.82 -1.04
N HIS A 296 12.96 7.57 -1.35
CA HIS A 296 12.60 6.43 -0.50
C HIS A 296 13.18 6.60 0.91
N LEU A 297 14.50 6.80 0.99
CA LEU A 297 15.23 7.06 2.23
C LEU A 297 16.29 8.13 1.99
N THR A 298 16.45 9.03 2.95
CA THR A 298 17.44 10.09 2.91
C THR A 298 18.54 9.83 3.95
N PRO A 299 19.82 10.00 3.59
CA PRO A 299 20.88 10.07 4.59
C PRO A 299 20.57 11.14 5.64
N LYS A 300 20.78 10.83 6.92
CA LYS A 300 20.40 11.73 8.04
C LYS A 300 20.96 13.15 7.91
N SER A 301 22.15 13.31 7.33
CA SER A 301 22.79 14.60 7.06
C SER A 301 22.09 15.46 5.99
N LEU A 302 21.22 14.87 5.18
CA LEU A 302 20.53 15.49 4.06
C LEU A 302 19.01 15.59 4.24
N ILE A 303 18.45 15.14 5.36
CA ILE A 303 16.99 15.06 5.60
C ILE A 303 16.26 16.40 5.35
N ASN A 304 16.91 17.53 5.63
CA ASN A 304 16.35 18.87 5.43
C ASN A 304 16.49 19.39 3.98
N LYS A 305 17.28 18.73 3.13
CA LYS A 305 17.55 19.15 1.74
C LYS A 305 16.93 18.21 0.72
N LEU A 306 16.75 16.94 1.09
CA LEU A 306 16.22 15.89 0.25
C LEU A 306 15.17 15.15 1.09
N PRO A 307 13.89 15.53 1.04
CA PRO A 307 12.89 14.93 1.91
C PRO A 307 12.72 13.44 1.62
N SER A 308 12.59 12.64 2.67
CA SER A 308 12.24 11.22 2.57
C SER A 308 10.72 11.07 2.57
N VAL A 309 10.20 10.00 1.98
CA VAL A 309 8.77 9.68 2.07
C VAL A 309 8.36 9.32 3.51
N VAL A 310 9.30 8.86 4.34
CA VAL A 310 9.04 8.34 5.70
C VAL A 310 9.75 9.09 6.84
N GLN A 311 10.95 9.62 6.63
CA GLN A 311 11.73 10.22 7.73
C GLN A 311 11.27 11.65 8.03
N ILE A 312 10.51 11.81 9.12
CA ILE A 312 9.98 13.12 9.53
C ILE A 312 11.05 13.94 10.28
N PRO A 313 11.31 15.20 9.89
CA PRO A 313 12.24 16.09 10.58
C PRO A 313 11.64 16.66 11.88
N SER A 314 12.51 17.14 12.78
CA SER A 314 12.10 17.62 14.11
C SER A 314 11.13 18.81 14.10
N ASN A 315 11.17 19.68 13.09
CA ASN A 315 10.24 20.82 13.00
C ASN A 315 8.79 20.38 12.85
N CYS A 316 8.52 19.17 12.32
CA CYS A 316 7.16 18.63 12.27
C CYS A 316 6.60 18.22 13.62
N VAL A 317 7.44 18.09 14.66
CA VAL A 317 6.96 17.88 16.04
C VAL A 317 6.32 19.16 16.57
N GLU A 318 6.84 20.32 16.19
CA GLU A 318 6.35 21.62 16.65
C GLU A 318 5.22 22.17 15.75
N ASP A 319 5.20 21.80 14.48
CA ASP A 319 4.24 22.30 13.48
C ASP A 319 3.55 21.16 12.72
N ALA A 320 2.25 21.00 12.94
CA ALA A 320 1.40 20.04 12.23
C ALA A 320 1.31 20.32 10.72
N LEU A 321 1.64 21.54 10.30
CA LEU A 321 1.64 22.02 8.92
C LEU A 321 3.05 22.17 8.35
N CYS A 322 4.05 21.52 8.95
CA CYS A 322 5.41 21.52 8.41
C CYS A 322 5.44 21.13 6.92
N ASP A 323 6.42 21.65 6.19
CA ASP A 323 6.58 21.43 4.74
C ASP A 323 7.04 20.00 4.36
N HIS A 324 6.94 19.02 5.28
CA HIS A 324 7.27 17.64 4.94
C HIS A 324 6.24 17.06 3.97
N PRO A 325 6.66 16.47 2.83
CA PRO A 325 5.77 16.09 1.74
C PRO A 325 4.64 15.13 2.13
N THR A 326 4.86 14.28 3.14
CA THR A 326 3.92 13.22 3.51
C THR A 326 3.19 13.43 4.85
N PHE A 327 3.77 14.22 5.77
CA PHE A 327 3.34 14.18 7.17
C PHE A 327 1.90 14.66 7.36
N SER A 328 1.55 15.79 6.76
CA SER A 328 0.21 16.36 6.88
C SER A 328 -0.87 15.44 6.32
N TYR A 329 -0.58 14.67 5.27
CA TYR A 329 -1.49 13.68 4.71
C TYR A 329 -1.66 12.48 5.65
N ILE A 330 -0.58 11.97 6.24
CA ILE A 330 -0.63 10.88 7.22
C ILE A 330 -1.47 11.32 8.43
N LEU A 331 -1.18 12.50 9.00
CA LEU A 331 -1.88 13.04 10.16
C LEU A 331 -3.39 13.21 9.90
N LYS A 332 -3.74 13.89 8.80
CA LYS A 332 -5.16 14.10 8.43
C LYS A 332 -5.86 12.78 8.13
N HIS A 333 -5.19 11.84 7.45
CA HIS A 333 -5.76 10.53 7.18
C HIS A 333 -6.00 9.75 8.48
N LEU A 334 -5.05 9.71 9.41
CA LEU A 334 -5.25 9.03 10.70
C LEU A 334 -6.41 9.64 11.51
N ALA A 335 -6.51 10.97 11.53
CA ALA A 335 -7.60 11.69 12.21
C ALA A 335 -8.94 11.71 11.44
N ASN A 336 -9.02 11.05 10.28
CA ASN A 336 -10.19 11.05 9.40
C ASN A 336 -10.66 12.47 8.99
N VAL A 337 -9.71 13.39 8.86
CA VAL A 337 -9.95 14.75 8.38
C VAL A 337 -9.86 14.75 6.85
N PRO A 338 -10.90 15.21 6.14
CA PRO A 338 -10.85 15.30 4.68
C PRO A 338 -9.69 16.15 4.18
N PHE A 339 -9.00 15.67 3.15
CA PHE A 339 -8.00 16.44 2.42
C PHE A 339 -8.14 16.21 0.92
N GLN A 340 -7.66 17.17 0.13
CA GLN A 340 -7.63 17.06 -1.32
C GLN A 340 -6.27 16.53 -1.75
N ILE A 341 -6.27 15.48 -2.57
CA ILE A 341 -5.08 14.99 -3.27
C ILE A 341 -4.96 15.82 -4.54
N ASN A 342 -4.02 16.76 -4.58
CA ASN A 342 -3.76 17.57 -5.76
C ASN A 342 -2.48 17.11 -6.47
N ASN A 343 -2.58 16.01 -7.22
CA ASN A 343 -1.44 15.50 -7.99
C ASN A 343 -1.48 15.93 -9.46
N ASN A 344 -2.41 16.79 -9.89
CA ASN A 344 -2.66 17.04 -11.31
C ASN A 344 -1.39 17.48 -12.06
N GLU A 345 -0.57 18.33 -11.44
CA GLU A 345 0.67 18.82 -12.06
C GLU A 345 1.77 17.75 -12.12
N ILE A 346 1.87 16.87 -11.13
CA ILE A 346 2.83 15.76 -11.15
C ILE A 346 2.35 14.69 -12.14
N HIS A 347 1.07 14.33 -12.10
CA HIS A 347 0.45 13.33 -13.00
C HIS A 347 0.64 13.65 -14.47
N LYS A 348 0.53 14.93 -14.87
CA LYS A 348 0.80 15.36 -16.25
C LYS A 348 2.23 15.06 -16.70
N LYS A 349 3.19 15.09 -15.77
CA LYS A 349 4.61 14.84 -16.03
C LYS A 349 4.95 13.35 -16.06
N LEU A 350 4.12 12.50 -15.46
CA LEU A 350 4.32 11.06 -15.47
C LEU A 350 4.20 10.52 -16.89
N THR A 351 4.97 9.49 -17.13
CA THR A 351 5.10 8.82 -18.42
C THR A 351 5.21 7.32 -18.24
N SER A 352 5.82 6.83 -17.16
CA SER A 352 6.13 5.40 -16.99
C SER A 352 4.89 4.51 -16.90
N PHE A 353 5.01 3.26 -17.29
CA PHE A 353 4.09 2.19 -16.93
C PHE A 353 4.85 0.87 -16.74
N PHE A 354 4.22 -0.09 -16.08
CA PHE A 354 4.76 -1.43 -15.87
C PHE A 354 3.79 -2.47 -16.43
N LEU A 355 4.28 -3.40 -17.25
CA LEU A 355 3.49 -4.47 -17.83
C LEU A 355 4.09 -5.81 -17.44
N GLU A 356 3.29 -6.64 -16.81
CA GLU A 356 3.64 -8.00 -16.40
C GLU A 356 2.80 -9.03 -17.15
N LEU A 357 3.44 -10.11 -17.56
CA LEU A 357 2.84 -11.24 -18.26
C LEU A 357 3.17 -12.53 -17.50
N ASN A 358 2.15 -13.27 -17.07
CA ASN A 358 2.26 -14.63 -16.55
C ASN A 358 1.70 -15.62 -17.58
N ILE A 359 2.55 -16.51 -18.08
CA ILE A 359 2.17 -17.59 -18.99
C ILE A 359 2.12 -18.89 -18.20
N ARG A 360 0.96 -19.54 -18.21
CA ARG A 360 0.72 -20.87 -17.65
C ARG A 360 0.76 -21.89 -18.79
N LEU A 361 1.44 -23.01 -18.56
CA LEU A 361 1.35 -24.20 -19.41
C LEU A 361 0.51 -25.27 -18.71
N GLU A 362 -0.23 -26.09 -19.47
CA GLU A 362 -1.09 -27.15 -18.91
C GLU A 362 -0.33 -28.21 -18.09
N ALA A 363 0.96 -28.42 -18.39
CA ALA A 363 1.79 -29.41 -17.74
C ALA A 363 3.24 -28.94 -17.59
N VAL A 364 3.95 -29.51 -16.62
CA VAL A 364 5.38 -29.25 -16.43
C VAL A 364 6.17 -29.91 -17.56
N HIS A 365 6.87 -29.09 -18.33
CA HIS A 365 7.74 -29.53 -19.41
C HIS A 365 9.20 -29.27 -19.04
N LYS A 366 9.94 -30.34 -18.72
CA LYS A 366 11.34 -30.28 -18.27
C LYS A 366 12.30 -29.61 -19.27
N ASN A 367 11.89 -29.45 -20.53
CA ASN A 367 12.75 -28.95 -21.60
C ASN A 367 12.43 -27.52 -22.05
N ILE A 368 11.40 -26.88 -21.50
CA ILE A 368 11.03 -25.51 -21.90
C ILE A 368 11.76 -24.51 -21.02
N LYS A 369 12.57 -23.67 -21.67
CA LYS A 369 13.34 -22.58 -21.06
C LYS A 369 12.67 -21.23 -21.36
N LEU A 370 12.98 -20.21 -20.56
CA LEU A 370 12.50 -18.83 -20.79
C LEU A 370 12.87 -18.31 -22.19
N SER A 371 14.04 -18.69 -22.70
CA SER A 371 14.52 -18.35 -24.04
C SER A 371 13.70 -18.94 -25.20
N ASP A 372 12.88 -19.95 -24.93
CA ASP A 372 12.08 -20.61 -25.97
C ASP A 372 10.80 -19.81 -26.29
N PHE A 373 10.43 -18.87 -25.42
CA PHE A 373 9.29 -17.98 -25.63
C PHE A 373 9.68 -16.82 -26.56
N GLN A 374 8.87 -16.61 -27.60
CA GLN A 374 8.95 -15.43 -28.46
C GLN A 374 7.80 -14.51 -28.07
N ILE A 375 8.15 -13.44 -27.33
CA ILE A 375 7.18 -12.47 -26.83
C ILE A 375 7.47 -11.11 -27.44
N GLU A 376 6.48 -10.57 -28.15
CA GLU A 376 6.55 -9.25 -28.78
C GLU A 376 5.55 -8.30 -28.11
N TYR A 377 6.01 -7.09 -27.80
CA TYR A 377 5.19 -6.01 -27.24
C TYR A 377 5.14 -4.87 -28.26
N SER A 378 3.98 -4.67 -28.87
CA SER A 378 3.79 -3.71 -29.96
C SER A 378 2.70 -2.71 -29.60
N PRO A 379 3.04 -1.42 -29.37
CA PRO A 379 2.03 -0.40 -29.10
C PRO A 379 1.16 -0.16 -30.32
N LYS A 380 -0.14 0.05 -30.09
CA LYS A 380 -1.10 0.33 -31.17
C LYS A 380 -0.88 1.71 -31.79
N VAL A 381 -0.34 2.66 -31.00
CA VAL A 381 0.06 4.01 -31.43
C VAL A 381 1.53 4.22 -31.07
N LYS A 382 2.43 3.98 -32.01
CA LYS A 382 3.90 3.95 -31.80
C LYS A 382 4.47 5.33 -31.44
N GLU A 383 3.80 6.39 -31.83
CA GLU A 383 4.20 7.77 -31.56
C GLU A 383 3.99 8.16 -30.09
N LEU A 384 3.03 7.51 -29.43
CA LEU A 384 2.64 7.83 -28.05
C LEU A 384 3.26 6.89 -27.03
N VAL A 385 3.51 5.64 -27.39
CA VAL A 385 3.98 4.61 -26.46
C VAL A 385 5.32 4.07 -26.91
N SER A 386 6.29 4.06 -25.99
CA SER A 386 7.55 3.34 -26.15
C SER A 386 7.68 2.25 -25.10
N ILE A 387 8.18 1.09 -25.51
CA ILE A 387 8.43 -0.06 -24.64
C ILE A 387 9.91 -0.38 -24.73
N ASP A 388 10.53 -0.81 -23.63
CA ASP A 388 11.93 -1.26 -23.60
C ASP A 388 12.93 -0.13 -23.89
N SER A 389 12.95 0.90 -23.02
CA SER A 389 14.00 1.91 -23.08
C SER A 389 15.37 1.25 -22.89
N LYS A 390 16.23 1.35 -23.91
CA LYS A 390 17.56 0.72 -23.91
C LYS A 390 18.50 1.28 -22.83
N THR A 391 18.22 2.47 -22.32
CA THR A 391 19.04 3.13 -21.30
C THR A 391 18.50 2.93 -19.88
N GLU A 392 17.22 2.58 -19.76
CA GLU A 392 16.63 2.29 -18.46
C GLU A 392 17.22 0.97 -17.91
N LEU A 393 17.70 1.04 -16.67
CA LEU A 393 18.16 -0.15 -15.95
C LEU A 393 16.96 -0.99 -15.52
N TYR A 394 17.02 -2.30 -15.82
CA TYR A 394 15.99 -3.27 -15.45
C TYR A 394 14.63 -2.96 -16.08
N SER A 395 14.62 -2.51 -17.34
CA SER A 395 13.39 -2.29 -18.12
C SER A 395 12.68 -3.58 -18.54
N LYS A 396 13.31 -4.74 -18.30
CA LYS A 396 12.76 -6.06 -18.58
C LYS A 396 13.30 -7.09 -17.62
N GLY A 397 12.54 -8.16 -17.42
CA GLY A 397 13.02 -9.35 -16.73
C GLY A 397 12.12 -10.55 -17.00
N GLU A 398 12.65 -11.69 -16.60
CA GLU A 398 12.04 -13.00 -16.81
C GLU A 398 12.26 -13.85 -15.56
N PHE A 399 11.28 -14.69 -15.24
CA PHE A 399 11.30 -15.52 -14.04
C PHE A 399 10.48 -16.78 -14.27
N GLN A 400 11.02 -17.93 -13.87
CA GLN A 400 10.23 -19.16 -13.77
C GLN A 400 9.85 -19.36 -12.31
N SER A 401 8.56 -19.55 -12.06
CA SER A 401 8.05 -19.77 -10.70
C SER A 401 8.68 -21.00 -10.06
N GLN A 402 9.09 -20.86 -8.80
CA GLN A 402 9.63 -21.96 -8.00
C GLN A 402 8.50 -22.80 -7.39
N GLU A 403 7.40 -22.14 -7.01
CA GLU A 403 6.20 -22.81 -6.47
C GLU A 403 5.37 -23.49 -7.56
N ASN A 404 5.33 -22.92 -8.76
CA ASN A 404 4.53 -23.39 -9.89
C ASN A 404 5.40 -23.53 -11.15
N PRO A 405 6.17 -24.62 -11.33
CA PRO A 405 7.16 -24.73 -12.41
C PRO A 405 6.64 -24.63 -13.85
N HIS A 406 5.32 -24.65 -14.04
CA HIS A 406 4.63 -24.45 -15.31
C HIS A 406 4.24 -22.98 -15.57
N HIS A 407 4.62 -22.06 -14.68
CA HIS A 407 4.40 -20.62 -14.80
C HIS A 407 5.71 -19.92 -15.18
N TYR A 408 5.66 -19.18 -16.29
CA TYR A 408 6.75 -18.39 -16.82
C TYR A 408 6.30 -16.94 -16.85
N ARG A 409 7.06 -16.07 -16.19
CA ARG A 409 6.70 -14.67 -16.00
C ARG A 409 7.70 -13.77 -16.70
N PHE A 410 7.18 -12.67 -17.23
CA PHE A 410 7.93 -11.66 -17.94
C PHE A 410 7.42 -10.29 -17.54
N TYR A 411 8.28 -9.29 -17.51
CA TYR A 411 7.83 -7.91 -17.43
C TYR A 411 8.57 -7.00 -18.40
N LYS A 412 7.93 -5.86 -18.68
CA LYS A 412 8.46 -4.72 -19.40
C LYS A 412 8.05 -3.43 -18.70
N THR A 413 8.95 -2.45 -18.71
CA THR A 413 8.60 -1.05 -18.48
C THR A 413 8.46 -0.34 -19.83
N GLY A 414 7.72 0.76 -19.82
CA GLY A 414 7.58 1.64 -20.97
C GLY A 414 7.13 3.02 -20.55
N ASP A 415 6.94 3.89 -21.54
CA ASP A 415 6.54 5.28 -21.34
C ASP A 415 5.43 5.70 -22.31
N ILE A 416 4.54 6.57 -21.85
CA ILE A 416 3.49 7.24 -22.61
C ILE A 416 3.83 8.74 -22.71
N THR A 417 4.07 9.25 -23.92
CA THR A 417 4.52 10.64 -24.18
C THR A 417 3.39 11.66 -24.33
N SER A 418 2.14 11.22 -24.28
CA SER A 418 0.97 12.11 -24.33
C SER A 418 0.99 13.11 -23.17
N ASN A 419 0.37 14.27 -23.35
CA ASN A 419 0.20 15.27 -22.28
C ASN A 419 -1.12 15.12 -21.50
N GLN A 420 -1.98 14.17 -21.89
CA GLN A 420 -3.24 13.92 -21.19
C GLN A 420 -2.98 13.10 -19.91
N ILE A 421 -3.76 13.38 -18.85
CA ILE A 421 -3.62 12.73 -17.54
C ILE A 421 -4.16 11.29 -17.58
N ASP A 422 -5.34 11.10 -18.18
CA ASP A 422 -6.04 9.81 -18.26
C ASP A 422 -5.82 9.12 -19.61
N ASP A 423 -4.58 9.15 -20.11
CA ASP A 423 -4.28 8.59 -21.42
C ASP A 423 -4.06 7.07 -21.35
N GLN A 424 -5.15 6.33 -21.44
CA GLN A 424 -5.11 4.89 -21.62
C GLN A 424 -4.68 4.55 -23.05
N GLN A 425 -3.59 3.80 -23.17
CA GLN A 425 -3.07 3.34 -24.44
C GLN A 425 -3.17 1.81 -24.53
N ILE A 426 -3.09 1.27 -25.74
CA ILE A 426 -3.17 -0.18 -25.96
C ILE A 426 -1.80 -0.71 -26.37
N VAL A 427 -1.36 -1.75 -25.67
CA VAL A 427 -0.21 -2.57 -26.05
C VAL A 427 -0.70 -3.93 -26.52
N VAL A 428 -0.22 -4.37 -27.67
CA VAL A 428 -0.47 -5.71 -28.23
C VAL A 428 0.67 -6.63 -27.82
N VAL A 429 0.35 -7.70 -27.10
CA VAL A 429 1.29 -8.72 -26.63
C VAL A 429 1.09 -9.98 -27.45
N THR A 430 2.07 -10.32 -28.27
CA THR A 430 2.06 -11.56 -29.06
C THR A 430 2.94 -12.60 -28.39
N ILE A 431 2.40 -13.79 -28.17
CA ILE A 431 3.06 -14.89 -27.45
C ILE A 431 3.14 -16.10 -28.36
N LYS A 432 4.36 -16.57 -28.62
CA LYS A 432 4.61 -17.80 -29.38
C LYS A 432 5.57 -18.71 -28.64
N LEU A 433 5.30 -20.01 -28.72
CA LEU A 433 6.13 -21.07 -28.17
C LEU A 433 6.00 -22.30 -29.07
N ASN A 434 7.12 -22.92 -29.44
CA ASN A 434 7.10 -24.05 -30.36
C ASN A 434 6.28 -25.23 -29.80
N GLY A 435 5.38 -25.79 -30.61
CA GLY A 435 4.45 -26.85 -30.20
C GLY A 435 3.19 -26.35 -29.46
N TYR A 436 3.01 -25.04 -29.31
CA TYR A 436 1.84 -24.42 -28.68
C TYR A 436 1.12 -23.50 -29.65
N LYS A 437 -0.16 -23.26 -29.38
CA LYS A 437 -0.94 -22.26 -30.11
C LYS A 437 -0.51 -20.86 -29.68
N SER A 438 -0.26 -19.99 -30.65
CA SER A 438 0.06 -18.58 -30.42
C SER A 438 -1.16 -17.80 -29.94
N LYS A 439 -0.94 -16.76 -29.13
CA LYS A 439 -1.99 -15.82 -28.69
C LYS A 439 -1.55 -14.38 -28.94
N ILE A 440 -2.54 -13.51 -29.22
CA ILE A 440 -2.36 -12.06 -29.36
C ILE A 440 -3.31 -11.40 -28.38
N ILE A 441 -2.79 -10.61 -27.44
CA ILE A 441 -3.57 -10.00 -26.36
C ILE A 441 -3.38 -8.49 -26.43
N GLU A 442 -4.46 -7.74 -26.65
CA GLU A 442 -4.48 -6.30 -26.47
C GLU A 442 -4.79 -5.99 -25.01
N ILE A 443 -3.94 -5.20 -24.33
CA ILE A 443 -4.15 -4.74 -22.94
C ILE A 443 -4.04 -3.21 -22.83
N TYR A 444 -4.82 -2.62 -21.94
CA TYR A 444 -4.66 -1.21 -21.56
C TYR A 444 -3.44 -1.00 -20.67
N VAL A 445 -2.69 0.06 -20.95
CA VAL A 445 -1.63 0.62 -20.10
C VAL A 445 -1.94 2.09 -19.81
N SER A 446 -1.48 2.60 -18.67
CA SER A 446 -1.63 4.00 -18.27
C SER A 446 -0.43 4.47 -17.46
N LYS A 447 -0.21 5.78 -17.45
CA LYS A 447 0.89 6.45 -16.75
C LYS A 447 0.85 6.20 -15.24
N GLY A 448 2.00 5.85 -14.68
CA GLY A 448 2.17 5.49 -13.28
C GLY A 448 1.32 4.28 -12.86
N GLN A 449 0.94 3.39 -13.78
CA GLN A 449 0.13 2.20 -13.46
C GLN A 449 0.79 0.92 -13.93
N SER A 450 0.49 -0.16 -13.21
CA SER A 450 0.82 -1.53 -13.62
C SER A 450 -0.33 -2.16 -14.41
N SER A 451 0.03 -3.06 -15.32
CA SER A 451 -0.88 -3.86 -16.13
C SER A 451 -0.44 -5.31 -16.05
N TYR A 452 -1.38 -6.23 -15.87
CA TYR A 452 -1.11 -7.64 -15.64
C TYR A 452 -1.90 -8.53 -16.59
N ILE A 453 -1.21 -9.41 -17.30
CA ILE A 453 -1.81 -10.43 -18.16
C ILE A 453 -1.56 -11.79 -17.53
N ASP A 454 -2.62 -12.57 -17.38
CA ASP A 454 -2.52 -13.99 -17.03
C ASP A 454 -3.09 -14.83 -18.16
N VAL A 455 -2.30 -15.73 -18.73
CA VAL A 455 -2.66 -16.46 -19.93
C VAL A 455 -2.30 -17.92 -19.83
N LEU A 456 -3.21 -18.78 -20.25
CA LEU A 456 -2.95 -20.19 -20.50
C LEU A 456 -2.56 -20.39 -21.97
N LEU A 457 -1.44 -21.08 -22.19
CA LEU A 457 -0.99 -21.48 -23.53
C LEU A 457 -1.28 -22.97 -23.77
N GLU A 458 -2.16 -23.25 -24.72
CA GLU A 458 -2.59 -24.61 -25.09
C GLU A 458 -1.62 -25.22 -26.10
N LYS A 459 -1.41 -26.54 -26.02
CA LYS A 459 -0.64 -27.27 -27.03
C LYS A 459 -1.32 -27.22 -28.39
N ASN A 460 -0.51 -27.19 -29.43
CA ASN A 460 -1.00 -27.33 -30.80
C ASN A 460 -0.94 -28.81 -31.22
N LEU A 461 -2.08 -29.52 -31.13
CA LEU A 461 -2.17 -30.95 -31.46
C LEU A 461 -2.00 -31.28 -32.95
N ASN A 462 -1.90 -30.26 -33.81
CA ASN A 462 -1.69 -30.44 -35.26
C ASN A 462 -0.22 -30.37 -35.68
N LEU A 463 0.70 -30.18 -34.73
CA LEU A 463 2.16 -30.22 -34.90
C LEU A 463 2.72 -31.44 -34.19
#